data_AF-A0A351TIA5-F1
#
_entry.id   AF-A0A351TIA5-F1
#
_cell.length_a   1.000
_cell.length_b   1.000
_cell.length_c   1.000
_cell.angle_alpha   90.00
_cell.angle_beta   90.00
_cell.angle_gamma   90.00
#
_symmetry.space_group_name_H-M   'P 1'
#
loop_
_entity.id
_entity.type
_entity.pdbx_description
1 polymer ?
#
loop_
_entity_poly.entity_id
_entity_poly.type
_entity_poly.pdbx_seq_one_letter_code
_entity_poly.pdbx_strand_id
1 'polypeptide(L)'
;MDKDMELIQDGEQLAAFAAETFPMTPEEAGVLLGYIAGHGYALAGKDGRLYRGGVCGQPEKICWEEYDIEDVVDDATEWNFAMMQNSERLMDQLESYYDYQQVSENTGRCVTMKKYWTACLTAQSTGRSLKIWHPG
;
A
#
# COMPACT_ATOMS: atom_id res chain seq x y z
N MET A 1 -23.76 -7.71 -5.27
CA MET A 1 -23.96 -6.95 -4.03
C MET A 1 -23.16 -5.68 -4.26
N ASP A 2 -23.79 -4.60 -4.74
CA ASP A 2 -23.03 -3.55 -5.45
C ASP A 2 -23.52 -2.12 -5.22
N LYS A 3 -24.52 -1.87 -4.36
CA LYS A 3 -25.13 -0.52 -4.26
C LYS A 3 -24.67 0.37 -3.10
N ASP A 4 -23.90 -0.17 -2.15
CA ASP A 4 -23.59 0.56 -0.90
C ASP A 4 -22.10 0.50 -0.50
N MET A 5 -21.19 0.26 -1.44
CA MET A 5 -19.76 0.32 -1.16
C MET A 5 -19.27 1.76 -1.27
N GLU A 6 -18.67 2.29 -0.19
CA GLU A 6 -18.07 3.62 -0.18
C GLU A 6 -16.60 3.50 -0.58
N LEU A 7 -16.28 3.85 -1.82
CA LEU A 7 -14.90 3.79 -2.32
C LEU A 7 -13.99 4.71 -1.52
N ILE A 8 -12.84 4.18 -1.11
CA ILE A 8 -11.76 4.95 -0.49
C ILE A 8 -10.86 5.46 -1.61
N GLN A 9 -10.92 6.77 -1.87
CA GLN A 9 -10.30 7.42 -3.03
C GLN A 9 -8.95 8.06 -2.72
N ASP A 10 -8.69 8.38 -1.46
CA ASP A 10 -7.49 9.09 -1.03
C ASP A 10 -7.03 8.67 0.37
N GLY A 11 -5.82 9.09 0.71
CA GLY A 11 -5.21 8.76 1.99
C GLY A 11 -5.92 9.39 3.19
N GLU A 12 -6.61 10.52 3.04
CA GLU A 12 -7.38 11.12 4.15
C GLU A 12 -8.53 10.20 4.54
N GLN A 13 -9.24 9.65 3.55
CA GLN A 13 -10.33 8.71 3.75
C GLN A 13 -9.86 7.40 4.37
N LEU A 14 -8.75 6.82 3.89
CA LEU A 14 -8.21 5.58 4.46
C LEU A 14 -7.71 5.79 5.90
N ALA A 15 -6.99 6.88 6.16
CA ALA A 15 -6.50 7.21 7.50
C ALA A 15 -7.66 7.44 8.48
N ALA A 16 -8.72 8.14 8.04
CA ALA A 16 -9.92 8.33 8.85
C ALA A 16 -10.66 7.01 9.11
N PHE A 17 -10.76 6.14 8.10
CA PHE A 17 -11.41 4.84 8.22
C PHE A 17 -10.69 3.93 9.24
N ALA A 18 -9.35 3.89 9.18
CA ALA A 18 -8.53 3.01 10.02
C ALA A 18 -8.13 3.64 11.36
N ALA A 19 -8.58 4.86 11.70
CA ALA A 19 -8.05 5.65 12.81
C ALA A 19 -8.03 4.92 14.18
N GLU A 20 -9.04 4.08 14.45
CA GLU A 20 -9.16 3.34 15.71
C GLU A 20 -8.37 2.02 15.73
N THR A 21 -8.16 1.39 14.57
CA THR A 21 -7.52 0.07 14.46
C THR A 21 -6.06 0.16 14.06
N PHE A 22 -5.72 1.08 13.16
CA PHE A 22 -4.37 1.29 12.63
C PHE A 22 -4.16 2.80 12.35
N PRO A 23 -3.74 3.58 13.36
CA PRO A 23 -3.48 5.00 13.20
C PRO A 23 -2.32 5.24 12.22
N MET A 24 -2.57 6.02 11.17
CA MET A 24 -1.60 6.39 10.13
C MET A 24 -1.86 7.83 9.65
N THR A 25 -0.86 8.50 9.09
CA THR A 25 -1.07 9.81 8.44
C THR A 25 -1.75 9.63 7.07
N PRO A 26 -2.42 10.67 6.53
CA PRO A 26 -2.95 10.62 5.17
C PRO A 26 -1.89 10.29 4.11
N GLU A 27 -0.65 10.73 4.29
CA GLU A 27 0.45 10.39 3.38
C GLU A 27 0.78 8.90 3.41
N GLU A 28 0.89 8.30 4.60
CA GLU A 28 1.15 6.87 4.78
C GLU A 28 0.05 6.02 4.18
N ALA A 29 -1.20 6.41 4.45
CA ALA A 29 -2.39 5.79 3.88
C ALA A 29 -2.43 5.91 2.35
N GLY A 30 -2.02 7.06 1.82
CA GLY A 30 -1.91 7.28 0.37
C GLY A 30 -0.89 6.36 -0.31
N VAL A 31 0.21 6.04 0.37
CA VAL A 31 1.18 5.05 -0.16
C VAL A 31 0.57 3.65 -0.20
N LEU A 32 -0.13 3.23 0.86
CA LEU A 32 -0.83 1.93 0.88
C LEU A 32 -1.87 1.83 -0.25
N LEU A 33 -2.69 2.87 -0.44
CA LEU A 33 -3.63 2.93 -1.56
C LEU A 33 -2.92 2.84 -2.92
N GLY A 34 -1.75 3.46 -3.05
CA GLY A 34 -0.92 3.34 -4.25
C GLY A 34 -0.49 1.90 -4.56
N TYR A 35 -0.20 1.08 -3.54
CA TYR A 35 0.11 -0.34 -3.72
C TYR A 35 -1.12 -1.12 -4.17
N ILE A 36 -2.26 -0.92 -3.51
CA ILE A 36 -3.53 -1.60 -3.84
C ILE A 36 -3.94 -1.28 -5.28
N ALA A 37 -3.99 0.00 -5.64
CA ALA A 37 -4.31 0.44 -6.99
C ALA A 37 -3.28 -0.04 -8.02
N GLY A 38 -1.99 0.01 -7.68
CA GLY A 38 -0.89 -0.46 -8.52
C GLY A 38 -0.94 -1.96 -8.83
N HIS A 39 -1.59 -2.75 -7.98
CA HIS A 39 -1.81 -4.19 -8.17
C HIS A 39 -3.21 -4.53 -8.70
N GLY A 40 -3.98 -3.53 -9.14
CA GLY A 40 -5.26 -3.73 -9.81
C GLY A 40 -6.45 -3.93 -8.86
N TYR A 41 -6.31 -3.51 -7.60
CA TYR A 41 -7.35 -3.60 -6.59
C TYR A 41 -7.87 -2.21 -6.19
N ALA A 42 -9.00 -2.17 -5.50
CA ALA A 42 -9.56 -0.99 -4.85
C ALA A 42 -10.01 -1.32 -3.43
N LEU A 43 -10.09 -0.31 -2.55
CA LEU A 43 -10.66 -0.45 -1.21
C LEU A 43 -12.00 0.27 -1.11
N ALA A 44 -12.91 -0.29 -0.31
CA ALA A 44 -14.16 0.34 0.04
C ALA A 44 -14.55 0.07 1.49
N GLY A 45 -15.21 1.03 2.13
CA GLY A 45 -15.86 0.87 3.42
C GLY A 45 -17.33 0.50 3.25
N LYS A 46 -17.83 -0.36 4.14
CA LYS A 46 -19.27 -0.58 4.32
C LYS A 46 -19.55 -1.05 5.74
N ASP A 47 -20.47 -0.37 6.43
CA ASP A 47 -20.92 -0.72 7.79
C ASP A 47 -19.75 -0.87 8.78
N GLY A 48 -18.72 -0.01 8.65
CA GLY A 48 -17.50 -0.04 9.47
C GLY A 48 -16.53 -1.18 9.15
N ARG A 49 -16.75 -1.93 8.07
CA ARG A 49 -15.86 -2.99 7.58
C ARG A 49 -15.18 -2.57 6.29
N LEU A 50 -13.93 -3.02 6.12
CA LEU A 50 -13.15 -2.78 4.92
C LEU A 50 -13.40 -3.93 3.93
N TYR A 51 -13.38 -3.58 2.64
CA TYR A 51 -13.53 -4.53 1.55
C TYR A 51 -12.48 -4.24 0.49
N ARG A 52 -11.96 -5.30 -0.12
CA ARG A 52 -11.11 -5.22 -1.31
C ARG A 52 -11.92 -5.60 -2.54
N GLY A 53 -11.80 -4.79 -3.58
CA GLY A 53 -12.44 -4.98 -4.87
C GLY A 53 -11.42 -5.30 -5.94
N GLY A 54 -11.65 -6.38 -6.70
CA GLY A 54 -10.82 -6.77 -7.85
C GLY A 54 -11.64 -7.06 -9.10
N VAL A 55 -10.98 -7.06 -10.27
CA VAL A 55 -11.60 -7.44 -11.54
C VAL A 55 -11.88 -8.95 -11.55
N CYS A 56 -13.14 -9.31 -11.76
CA CYS A 56 -13.63 -10.67 -11.53
C CYS A 56 -14.08 -11.35 -12.82
N GLY A 57 -13.21 -11.43 -13.83
CA GLY A 57 -13.43 -12.14 -15.11
C GLY A 57 -14.63 -11.69 -15.96
N GLN A 58 -15.50 -10.84 -15.42
CA GLN A 58 -16.65 -10.22 -16.07
C GLN A 58 -16.33 -8.72 -16.27
N PRO A 59 -16.50 -8.19 -17.48
CA PRO A 59 -16.40 -6.75 -17.71
C PRO A 59 -17.33 -6.00 -16.76
N GLU A 60 -16.86 -4.88 -16.21
CA GLU A 60 -17.64 -3.94 -15.39
C GLU A 60 -18.11 -4.45 -14.01
N LYS A 61 -17.69 -5.65 -13.57
CA LYS A 61 -18.04 -6.19 -12.25
C LYS A 61 -16.81 -6.29 -11.35
N ILE A 62 -16.84 -5.53 -10.26
CA ILE A 62 -15.91 -5.67 -9.15
C ILE A 62 -16.44 -6.78 -8.23
N CYS A 63 -15.60 -7.78 -7.94
CA CYS A 63 -15.88 -8.72 -6.85
C CYS A 63 -15.29 -8.14 -5.57
N TRP A 64 -16.17 -7.90 -4.59
CA TRP A 64 -15.81 -7.41 -3.28
C TRP A 64 -15.69 -8.56 -2.29
N GLU A 65 -14.61 -8.57 -1.53
CA GLU A 65 -14.37 -9.48 -0.41
C GLU A 65 -14.10 -8.68 0.86
N GLU A 66 -14.61 -9.17 1.99
CA GLU A 66 -14.27 -8.57 3.29
C GLU A 66 -12.77 -8.71 3.51
N TYR A 67 -12.18 -7.63 4.01
CA TYR A 67 -10.75 -7.45 4.07
C TYR A 67 -10.43 -6.65 5.33
N ASP A 68 -9.20 -6.71 5.82
CA ASP A 68 -8.79 -5.90 6.96
C ASP A 68 -7.57 -5.03 6.62
N ILE A 69 -7.30 -4.06 7.49
CA ILE A 69 -6.17 -3.13 7.29
C ILE A 69 -4.82 -3.82 7.49
N GLU A 70 -4.79 -4.95 8.21
CA GLU A 70 -3.56 -5.73 8.42
C GLU A 70 -3.20 -6.48 7.12
N ASP A 71 -4.18 -7.08 6.45
CA ASP A 71 -4.07 -7.72 5.13
C ASP A 71 -3.62 -6.72 4.07
N VAL A 72 -4.15 -5.49 4.06
CA VAL A 72 -3.68 -4.40 3.16
C VAL A 72 -2.18 -4.17 3.35
N VAL A 73 -1.72 -4.16 4.60
CA VAL A 73 -0.33 -3.90 4.97
C VAL A 73 0.55 -5.10 4.62
N ASP A 74 0.09 -6.32 4.87
CA ASP A 74 0.80 -7.55 4.56
C ASP A 74 0.99 -7.71 3.04
N ASP A 75 -0.06 -7.53 2.26
CA ASP A 75 0.02 -7.58 0.79
C ASP A 75 0.94 -6.49 0.25
N ALA A 76 0.80 -5.25 0.71
CA ALA A 76 1.69 -4.16 0.31
C ALA A 76 3.16 -4.46 0.66
N THR A 77 3.40 -5.14 1.78
CA THR A 77 4.74 -5.55 2.23
C THR A 77 5.32 -6.64 1.35
N GLU A 78 4.53 -7.68 1.03
CA GLU A 78 4.95 -8.77 0.15
C GLU A 78 5.27 -8.23 -1.25
N TRP A 79 4.43 -7.37 -1.79
CA TRP A 79 4.66 -6.75 -3.10
C TRP A 79 5.87 -5.85 -3.11
N ASN A 80 6.07 -5.02 -2.08
CA ASN A 80 7.28 -4.20 -1.95
C ASN A 80 8.54 -5.08 -1.87
N PHE A 81 8.50 -6.19 -1.13
CA PHE A 81 9.62 -7.13 -1.05
C PHE A 81 9.92 -7.81 -2.39
N ALA A 82 8.89 -8.26 -3.11
CA ALA A 82 9.04 -8.82 -4.45
C ALA A 82 9.61 -7.81 -5.45
N MET A 83 9.16 -6.55 -5.39
CA MET A 83 9.68 -5.46 -6.22
C MET A 83 11.15 -5.15 -5.92
N MET A 84 11.56 -5.16 -4.65
CA MET A 84 12.97 -5.00 -4.28
C MET A 84 13.84 -6.12 -4.84
N GLN A 85 13.46 -7.38 -4.63
CA GLN A 85 14.20 -8.53 -5.16
C GLN A 85 14.28 -8.51 -6.69
N ASN A 86 13.19 -8.15 -7.36
CA ASN A 86 13.19 -8.04 -8.81
C ASN A 86 14.09 -6.88 -9.27
N SER A 87 14.11 -5.76 -8.55
CA SER A 87 14.99 -4.63 -8.84
C SER A 87 16.46 -5.02 -8.66
N GLU A 88 16.82 -5.69 -7.57
CA GLU A 88 18.18 -6.21 -7.34
C GLU A 88 18.61 -7.17 -8.47
N ARG A 89 17.76 -8.12 -8.83
CA ARG A 89 18.01 -9.05 -9.95
C ARG A 89 18.18 -8.30 -11.27
N LEU A 90 17.38 -7.27 -11.53
CA LEU A 90 17.47 -6.47 -12.73
C LEU A 90 18.77 -5.66 -12.73
N MET A 91 19.20 -5.09 -11.60
CA MET A 91 20.49 -4.39 -11.44
C MET A 91 21.68 -5.28 -11.84
N ASP A 92 21.63 -6.56 -11.49
CA ASP A 92 22.67 -7.54 -11.86
C ASP A 92 22.65 -7.90 -13.36
N GLN A 93 21.57 -7.58 -14.08
CA GLN A 93 21.35 -7.90 -15.49
C GLN A 93 21.39 -6.67 -16.41
N LEU A 94 21.74 -5.48 -15.89
CA LEU A 94 21.70 -4.24 -16.67
C LEU A 94 22.81 -4.21 -17.72
N GLU A 95 22.40 -4.26 -19.00
CA GLU A 95 23.29 -4.05 -20.14
C GLU A 95 23.21 -2.62 -20.70
N SER A 96 22.22 -1.81 -20.27
CA SER A 96 21.98 -0.47 -20.83
C SER A 96 21.54 0.60 -19.82
N TYR A 97 21.80 1.87 -20.15
CA TYR A 97 21.46 3.05 -19.33
C TYR A 97 19.94 3.26 -19.10
N TYR A 98 19.08 2.82 -20.03
CA TYR A 98 17.62 2.94 -19.87
C TYR A 98 17.07 1.94 -18.85
N ASP A 99 17.66 0.75 -18.79
CA ASP A 99 17.31 -0.26 -17.79
C ASP A 99 17.69 0.24 -16.38
N TYR A 100 18.80 1.00 -16.25
CA TYR A 100 19.18 1.66 -14.99
C TYR A 100 18.12 2.66 -14.49
N GLN A 101 17.57 3.52 -15.35
CA GLN A 101 16.57 4.52 -14.92
C GLN A 101 15.32 3.85 -14.33
N GLN A 102 14.75 2.88 -15.04
CA GLN A 102 13.53 2.21 -14.61
C GLN A 102 13.72 1.42 -13.30
N VAL A 103 14.87 0.76 -13.14
CA VAL A 103 15.18 0.05 -11.89
C VAL A 103 15.47 1.02 -10.76
N SER A 104 16.13 2.16 -11.00
CA SER A 104 16.40 3.17 -9.97
C SER A 104 15.15 3.85 -9.43
N GLU A 105 14.17 4.15 -10.29
CA GLU A 105 12.87 4.72 -9.88
C GLU A 105 12.08 3.72 -9.02
N ASN A 106 12.03 2.46 -9.44
CA ASN A 106 11.42 1.38 -8.67
C ASN A 106 12.12 1.16 -7.32
N THR A 107 13.45 1.15 -7.31
CA THR A 107 14.26 1.00 -6.08
C THR A 107 14.02 2.18 -5.14
N GLY A 108 13.96 3.41 -5.65
CA GLY A 108 13.67 4.61 -4.87
C GLY A 108 12.32 4.56 -4.17
N ARG A 109 11.28 4.06 -4.85
CA ARG A 109 9.95 3.82 -4.26
C ARG A 109 10.01 2.75 -3.16
N CYS A 110 10.75 1.66 -3.38
CA CYS A 110 10.87 0.58 -2.40
C CYS A 110 11.67 0.96 -1.13
N VAL A 111 12.77 1.71 -1.31
CA VAL A 111 13.64 2.18 -0.20
C VAL A 111 12.91 3.21 0.66
N THR A 112 12.07 4.05 0.03
CA THR A 112 11.15 4.94 0.73
C THR A 112 10.31 4.10 1.69
N MET A 113 9.60 3.06 1.24
CA MET A 113 8.80 2.22 2.13
C MET A 113 9.59 1.49 3.23
N LYS A 114 10.81 0.97 2.96
CA LYS A 114 11.64 0.29 3.99
C LYS A 114 11.93 1.20 5.20
N LYS A 115 12.10 2.51 4.99
CA LYS A 115 12.27 3.49 6.07
C LYS A 115 10.98 3.72 6.87
N TYR A 116 9.82 3.75 6.21
CA TYR A 116 8.51 3.93 6.86
C TYR A 116 8.13 2.67 7.64
N TRP A 117 8.42 1.48 7.10
CA TRP A 117 8.16 0.19 7.72
C TRP A 117 8.99 -0.06 8.99
N THR A 118 10.27 0.33 8.98
CA THR A 118 11.10 0.26 10.19
C THR A 118 10.52 1.17 11.29
N ALA A 119 9.95 2.31 10.93
CA ALA A 119 9.26 3.21 11.87
C ALA A 119 7.92 2.63 12.37
N CYS A 120 7.10 2.00 11.50
CA CYS A 120 5.86 1.31 11.89
C CYS A 120 6.10 0.13 12.83
N LEU A 121 7.02 -0.77 12.51
CA LEU A 121 7.38 -1.91 13.37
C LEU A 121 7.94 -1.45 14.73
N THR A 122 8.69 -0.34 14.75
CA THR A 122 9.18 0.26 15.99
C THR A 122 8.04 0.91 16.80
N ALA A 123 7.07 1.54 16.14
CA ALA A 123 5.89 2.13 16.79
C ALA A 123 4.96 1.07 17.40
N GLN A 124 4.70 -0.02 16.66
CA GLN A 124 3.90 -1.18 17.12
C GLN A 124 4.56 -1.92 18.29
N SER A 125 5.88 -2.13 18.25
CA SER A 125 6.60 -2.80 19.36
C SER A 125 6.79 -1.93 20.61
N THR A 126 6.62 -0.61 20.51
CA THR A 126 6.83 0.34 21.63
C THR A 126 5.56 1.02 22.13
N GLY A 127 4.39 0.77 21.53
CA GLY A 127 3.13 1.39 21.90
C GLY A 127 3.12 2.92 21.71
N ARG A 128 3.98 3.46 20.84
CA ARG A 128 4.08 4.90 20.56
C ARG A 128 3.41 5.23 19.25
N SER A 129 2.62 6.32 19.23
CA SER A 129 2.15 6.96 18.01
C SER A 129 3.34 7.34 17.11
N LEU A 130 3.20 7.11 15.79
CA LEU A 130 4.14 7.53 14.75
C LEU A 130 4.38 9.04 14.83
N LYS A 131 5.39 9.44 15.59
CA LYS A 131 5.84 10.83 15.69
C LYS A 131 7.28 10.96 15.21
N ILE A 132 7.57 10.65 13.95
CA ILE A 132 8.79 11.18 13.33
C ILE A 132 8.56 11.37 11.83
N TRP A 133 8.32 12.61 11.40
CA TRP A 133 8.38 12.98 9.99
C TRP A 133 8.88 14.42 9.81
N HIS A 134 10.16 14.55 9.47
CA HIS A 134 10.72 15.62 8.62
C HIS A 134 12.14 15.23 8.20
N PRO A 135 12.44 15.12 6.90
CA PRO A 135 13.75 15.47 6.37
C PRO A 135 13.73 16.95 5.97
N GLY A 136 14.76 17.69 6.38
CA GLY A 136 15.11 18.98 5.77
C GLY A 136 15.72 18.81 4.38
#